data_AF-A0A9P4SG81-F1
#
_entry.id   AF-A0A9P4SG81-F1
#
_cell.length_a   1.000
_cell.length_b   1.000
_cell.length_c   1.000
_cell.angle_alpha   90.00
_cell.angle_beta   90.00
_cell.angle_gamma   90.00
#
_symmetry.space_group_name_H-M   'P 1'
#
loop_
_entity.id
_entity.type
_entity.pdbx_description
1 polymer ?
#
loop_
_entity_poly.entity_id
_entity_poly.type
_entity_poly.pdbx_seq_one_letter_code
_entity_poly.pdbx_strand_id
1 'polypeptide(L)'
;MPGSSLWLIPPRNSPVYSIVQTLIDKGIPSLFPSINPPTFPPHVTLTSSIPSSVYTTSSPQAWLDSLQLPTGDEIDVRIIGLDVGNVWNKAITLIVSKGSEEGNDGASHGQMTALMRLAVECRERGVESNASGQVGDKGKVRAKKWVAEDWEPHMSLL
;
A
#
# COMPACT_ATOMS: atom_id res chain seq x y z
N MET A 1 12.16 -6.35 10.17
CA MET A 1 12.74 -5.37 9.22
C MET A 1 12.74 -4.03 9.93
N PRO A 2 13.90 -3.41 10.18
CA PRO A 2 13.93 -2.04 10.71
C PRO A 2 13.38 -1.07 9.64
N GLY A 3 12.66 -0.04 10.08
CA GLY A 3 12.11 1.00 9.20
C GLY A 3 10.59 1.16 9.33
N SER A 4 10.08 2.20 8.69
CA SER A 4 8.65 2.52 8.66
C SER A 4 8.00 2.06 7.34
N SER A 5 6.67 2.04 7.33
CA SER A 5 5.85 1.76 6.15
C SER A 5 4.88 2.91 5.89
N LEU A 6 4.50 3.09 4.62
CA LEU A 6 3.40 3.97 4.23
C LEU A 6 2.19 3.14 3.84
N TRP A 7 1.05 3.53 4.38
CA TRP A 7 -0.22 2.83 4.25
C TRP A 7 -1.26 3.75 3.62
N LEU A 8 -1.95 3.25 2.60
CA LEU A 8 -3.20 3.82 2.12
C LEU A 8 -4.34 3.25 2.95
N ILE A 9 -5.07 4.12 3.66
CA ILE A 9 -6.14 3.74 4.58
C ILE A 9 -7.47 4.26 4.01
N PRO A 10 -8.52 3.42 3.90
CA PRO A 10 -9.84 3.88 3.50
C PRO A 10 -10.38 4.95 4.46
N PRO A 11 -11.19 5.93 4.00
CA PRO A 11 -11.82 6.89 4.90
C PRO A 11 -12.61 6.19 6.01
N ARG A 12 -12.45 6.63 7.27
CA ARG A 12 -13.06 5.96 8.44
C ARG A 12 -14.60 5.89 8.39
N ASN A 13 -15.23 6.83 7.70
CA ASN A 13 -16.68 6.90 7.51
C ASN A 13 -17.16 6.13 6.26
N SER A 14 -16.27 5.46 5.53
CA SER A 14 -16.66 4.68 4.34
C SER A 14 -17.24 3.31 4.72
N PRO A 15 -18.17 2.76 3.89
CA PRO A 15 -18.63 1.39 4.05
C PRO A 15 -17.48 0.38 3.99
N VAL A 16 -16.49 0.61 3.10
CA VAL A 16 -15.32 -0.26 2.95
C VAL A 16 -14.54 -0.37 4.26
N TYR A 17 -14.24 0.76 4.92
CA TYR A 17 -13.54 0.74 6.21
C TYR A 17 -14.32 -0.11 7.23
N SER A 18 -15.63 0.14 7.35
CA SER A 18 -16.48 -0.51 8.35
C SER A 18 -16.60 -2.02 8.11
N ILE A 19 -16.79 -2.44 6.85
CA ILE A 19 -16.90 -3.85 6.46
C ILE A 19 -15.58 -4.57 6.73
N VAL A 20 -14.47 -4.03 6.23
CA VAL A 20 -13.17 -4.70 6.38
C VAL A 20 -12.71 -4.72 7.84
N GLN A 21 -12.89 -3.63 8.59
CA GLN A 21 -12.59 -3.61 10.02
C GLN A 21 -13.42 -4.66 10.78
N THR A 22 -14.69 -4.86 10.43
CA THR A 22 -15.52 -5.91 11.04
C THR A 22 -14.99 -7.31 10.72
N LEU A 23 -14.49 -7.53 9.50
CA LEU A 23 -13.83 -8.79 9.13
C LEU A 23 -12.54 -9.02 9.94
N ILE A 24 -11.71 -7.99 10.09
CA ILE A 24 -10.46 -8.04 10.88
C ILE A 24 -10.75 -8.30 12.37
N ASP A 25 -11.70 -7.56 12.96
CA ASP A 25 -11.94 -7.57 14.41
C ASP A 25 -12.69 -8.81 14.88
N LYS A 26 -13.62 -9.32 14.05
CA LYS A 26 -14.61 -10.32 14.47
C LYS A 26 -14.75 -11.46 13.47
N GLY A 27 -14.90 -11.14 12.18
CA GLY A 27 -15.18 -12.10 11.14
C GLY A 27 -14.15 -13.22 11.07
N ILE A 28 -12.91 -12.88 10.71
CA ILE A 28 -11.81 -13.84 10.58
C ILE A 28 -11.42 -14.46 11.93
N PRO A 29 -11.23 -13.72 13.03
CA PRO A 29 -10.88 -14.33 14.31
C PRO A 29 -11.90 -15.37 14.80
N SER A 30 -13.20 -15.19 14.52
CA SER A 30 -14.24 -16.16 14.90
C SER A 30 -14.09 -17.53 14.23
N LEU A 31 -13.44 -17.59 13.06
CA LEU A 31 -13.16 -18.84 12.34
C LEU A 31 -11.94 -19.57 12.91
N PHE A 32 -11.09 -18.87 13.66
CA PHE A 32 -9.84 -19.38 14.21
C PHE A 32 -9.70 -19.02 15.69
N PRO A 33 -10.55 -19.57 16.58
CA PRO A 33 -10.60 -19.17 17.99
C PRO A 33 -9.30 -19.47 18.78
N SER A 34 -8.41 -20.30 18.23
CA SER A 34 -7.11 -20.63 18.81
C SER A 34 -6.00 -19.63 18.47
N ILE A 35 -6.21 -18.74 17.49
CA ILE A 35 -5.28 -17.66 17.19
C ILE A 35 -5.86 -16.35 17.75
N ASN A 36 -5.03 -15.57 18.43
CA ASN A 36 -5.40 -14.25 18.95
C ASN A 36 -4.70 -13.19 18.09
N PRO A 37 -5.19 -12.89 16.88
CA PRO A 37 -4.50 -11.99 15.97
C PRO A 37 -4.60 -10.55 16.47
N PRO A 38 -3.60 -9.71 16.19
CA PRO A 38 -3.67 -8.30 16.52
C PRO A 38 -4.74 -7.60 15.67
N THR A 39 -5.43 -6.62 16.26
CA THR A 39 -6.26 -5.69 15.51
C THR A 39 -5.39 -4.63 14.83
N PHE A 40 -5.71 -4.29 13.59
CA PHE A 40 -5.08 -3.22 12.82
C PHE A 40 -6.12 -2.54 11.92
N PRO A 41 -5.87 -1.29 11.49
CA PRO A 41 -6.75 -0.62 10.55
C PRO A 41 -6.67 -1.27 9.15
N PRO A 42 -7.76 -1.36 8.38
CA PRO A 42 -7.69 -1.80 6.99
C PRO A 42 -6.76 -0.88 6.20
N HIS A 43 -5.79 -1.45 5.50
CA HIS A 43 -4.80 -0.68 4.75
C HIS A 43 -4.23 -1.45 3.56
N VAL A 44 -3.76 -0.71 2.56
CA VAL A 44 -2.88 -1.19 1.50
C VAL A 44 -1.48 -0.65 1.76
N THR A 45 -0.47 -1.51 1.84
CA THR A 45 0.92 -1.05 1.99
C THR A 45 1.43 -0.49 0.66
N LEU A 46 1.73 0.81 0.63
CA LEU A 46 2.28 1.50 -0.55
C LEU A 46 3.79 1.27 -0.66
N THR A 47 4.49 1.27 0.46
CA THR A 47 5.90 0.91 0.55
C THR A 47 6.29 0.54 1.99
N SER A 48 7.43 -0.11 2.14
CA SER A 48 7.99 -0.54 3.41
C SER A 48 9.51 -0.34 3.43
N SER A 49 10.11 -0.51 4.61
CA SER A 49 11.55 -0.36 4.84
C SER A 49 12.06 1.07 4.62
N ILE A 50 11.24 2.07 4.96
CA ILE A 50 11.64 3.47 4.95
C ILE A 50 12.65 3.69 6.08
N PRO A 51 13.89 4.09 5.79
CA PRO A 51 14.89 4.36 6.82
C PRO A 51 14.46 5.56 7.68
N SER A 52 14.69 5.48 8.99
CA SER A 52 14.32 6.59 9.89
C SER A 52 15.02 7.90 9.55
N SER A 53 16.23 7.83 9.00
CA SER A 53 17.00 8.98 8.51
C SER A 53 16.26 9.85 7.50
N VAL A 54 15.27 9.29 6.79
CA VAL A 54 14.46 10.02 5.79
C VAL A 54 13.57 11.09 6.42
N TYR A 55 13.06 10.85 7.64
CA TYR A 55 12.08 11.73 8.29
C TYR A 55 12.53 12.26 9.66
N THR A 56 13.69 11.84 10.17
CA THR A 56 14.22 12.35 11.45
C THR A 56 14.64 13.82 11.40
N THR A 57 14.92 14.37 10.21
CA THR A 57 15.37 15.76 10.04
C THR A 57 14.23 16.78 10.03
N SER A 58 13.02 16.39 9.61
CA SER A 58 11.86 17.28 9.45
C SER A 58 10.63 16.85 10.26
N SER A 59 10.70 15.76 11.03
CA SER A 59 9.58 15.00 11.61
C SER A 59 8.81 14.14 10.59
N PRO A 60 8.18 13.03 11.02
CA PRO A 60 7.37 12.18 10.13
C PRO A 60 6.27 12.92 9.38
N GLN A 61 5.56 13.84 10.06
CA GLN A 61 4.44 14.55 9.45
C GLN A 61 4.93 15.54 8.38
N ALA A 62 5.95 16.35 8.66
CA ALA A 62 6.43 17.29 7.65
C ALA A 62 7.06 16.57 6.45
N TRP A 63 7.64 15.39 6.65
CA TRP A 63 8.08 14.54 5.54
C TRP A 63 6.88 14.05 4.70
N LEU A 64 5.82 13.56 5.33
CA LEU A 64 4.57 13.18 4.64
C LEU A 64 3.98 14.36 3.85
N ASP A 65 3.91 15.54 4.45
CA ASP A 65 3.38 16.76 3.83
C ASP A 65 4.23 17.24 2.64
N SER A 66 5.49 16.81 2.55
CA SER A 66 6.39 17.13 1.43
C SER A 66 6.18 16.23 0.20
N LEU A 67 5.43 15.13 0.35
CA LEU A 67 5.16 14.19 -0.74
C LEU A 67 4.11 14.77 -1.69
N GLN A 68 4.27 14.47 -2.98
CA GLN A 68 3.24 14.80 -3.98
C GLN A 68 2.13 13.75 -3.92
N LEU A 69 1.23 13.90 -2.95
CA LEU A 69 0.10 13.01 -2.76
C LEU A 69 -1.07 13.44 -3.67
N PRO A 70 -1.73 12.49 -4.36
CA PRO A 70 -2.95 12.78 -5.11
C PRO A 70 -4.10 13.15 -4.17
N THR A 71 -5.15 13.75 -4.71
CA THR A 71 -6.39 13.95 -3.93
C THR A 71 -7.10 12.61 -3.73
N GLY A 72 -7.90 12.50 -2.66
CA GLY A 72 -8.49 11.21 -2.26
C GLY A 72 -9.44 10.60 -3.29
N ASP A 73 -10.01 11.41 -4.18
CA ASP A 73 -10.89 11.04 -5.28
C ASP A 73 -10.15 10.56 -6.54
N GLU A 74 -8.84 10.79 -6.64
CA GLU A 74 -8.03 10.34 -7.77
C GLU A 74 -7.58 8.87 -7.64
N ILE A 75 -7.65 8.29 -6.44
CA ILE A 75 -7.23 6.92 -6.18
C ILE A 75 -8.46 5.99 -6.16
N ASP A 76 -8.57 5.16 -7.19
CA ASP A 76 -9.50 4.03 -7.20
C ASP A 76 -8.80 2.75 -6.70
N VAL A 77 -9.42 2.09 -5.72
CA VAL A 77 -8.93 0.83 -5.13
C VAL A 77 -9.97 -0.25 -5.39
N ARG A 78 -9.68 -1.09 -6.38
CA ARG A 78 -10.54 -2.23 -6.75
C ARG A 78 -10.09 -3.49 -6.04
N ILE A 79 -10.93 -4.05 -5.18
CA ILE A 79 -10.73 -5.39 -4.62
C ILE A 79 -11.23 -6.41 -5.65
N ILE A 80 -10.37 -7.32 -6.09
CA ILE A 80 -10.67 -8.26 -7.18
C ILE A 80 -10.71 -9.72 -6.73
N GLY A 81 -10.34 -10.00 -5.49
CA GLY A 81 -10.36 -11.37 -5.00
C GLY A 81 -9.92 -11.49 -3.55
N LEU A 82 -9.88 -12.74 -3.10
CA LEU A 82 -9.38 -13.18 -1.81
C LEU A 82 -8.21 -14.13 -2.09
N ASP A 83 -7.11 -13.96 -1.37
CA ASP A 83 -5.98 -14.87 -1.38
C ASP A 83 -5.69 -15.40 0.02
N VAL A 84 -5.19 -16.64 0.07
CA VAL A 84 -4.78 -17.33 1.29
C VAL A 84 -3.34 -17.78 1.10
N GLY A 85 -2.42 -17.07 1.74
CA GLY A 85 -1.00 -17.30 1.60
C GLY A 85 -0.40 -18.13 2.73
N ASN A 86 0.81 -18.62 2.48
CA ASN A 86 1.53 -19.53 3.37
C ASN A 86 2.48 -18.78 4.33
N VAL A 87 2.45 -17.45 4.34
CA VAL A 87 3.31 -16.57 5.15
C VAL A 87 2.46 -15.70 6.07
N TRP A 88 2.93 -15.46 7.29
CA TRP A 88 2.13 -14.83 8.36
C TRP A 88 1.48 -13.50 7.96
N ASN A 89 2.18 -12.64 7.22
CA ASN A 89 1.67 -11.34 6.77
C ASN A 89 0.81 -11.39 5.50
N LYS A 90 0.55 -12.59 4.96
CA LYS A 90 -0.39 -12.84 3.86
C LYS A 90 -1.27 -14.06 4.18
N ALA A 91 -1.61 -14.29 5.44
CA ALA A 91 -2.39 -15.47 5.81
C ALA A 91 -3.76 -15.46 5.14
N ILE A 92 -4.49 -14.34 5.23
CA ILE A 92 -5.73 -14.09 4.50
C ILE A 92 -5.74 -12.64 4.03
N THR A 93 -5.86 -12.40 2.73
CA THR A 93 -5.76 -11.04 2.16
C THR A 93 -6.80 -10.79 1.08
N LEU A 94 -7.29 -9.56 0.98
CA LEU A 94 -8.05 -9.07 -0.17
C LEU A 94 -7.07 -8.59 -1.24
N ILE A 95 -7.15 -9.16 -2.44
CA ILE A 95 -6.31 -8.78 -3.57
C ILE A 95 -6.79 -7.43 -4.09
N VAL A 96 -5.88 -6.46 -4.18
CA VAL A 96 -6.16 -5.15 -4.78
C VAL A 96 -5.58 -5.14 -6.19
N SER A 97 -6.36 -4.69 -7.16
CA SER A 97 -5.86 -4.60 -8.52
C SER A 97 -4.89 -3.43 -8.69
N LYS A 98 -3.82 -3.64 -9.46
CA LYS A 98 -2.94 -2.57 -9.94
C LYS A 98 -3.57 -1.74 -11.06
N GLY A 99 -4.61 -2.25 -11.74
CA GLY A 99 -5.30 -1.56 -12.82
C GLY A 99 -6.51 -2.32 -13.36
N SER A 100 -7.11 -1.84 -14.45
CA SER A 100 -8.34 -2.42 -15.00
C SER A 100 -8.08 -3.79 -15.63
N GLU A 101 -8.03 -4.84 -14.82
CA GLU A 101 -8.29 -6.19 -15.32
C GLU A 101 -9.81 -6.36 -15.41
N GLU A 102 -10.36 -5.86 -16.53
CA GLU A 102 -11.52 -6.38 -17.25
C GLU A 102 -11.63 -5.59 -18.55
N GLY A 103 -11.75 -6.32 -19.67
CA GLY A 103 -11.50 -5.81 -21.01
C GLY A 103 -12.38 -4.64 -21.46
N ASN A 104 -11.89 -4.03 -22.55
CA ASN A 104 -12.64 -3.28 -23.54
C ASN A 104 -12.69 -1.76 -23.45
N ASP A 105 -11.62 -1.12 -22.99
CA ASP A 105 -11.30 0.25 -23.42
C ASP A 105 -9.87 0.26 -23.97
N GLY A 106 -9.65 0.95 -25.09
CA GLY A 106 -8.39 1.03 -25.84
C GLY A 106 -7.23 1.71 -25.09
N ALA A 107 -7.13 1.54 -23.77
CA ALA A 107 -6.04 1.98 -22.93
C ALA A 107 -4.80 1.13 -23.23
N SER A 108 -3.91 1.74 -24.00
CA SER A 108 -2.52 1.37 -24.24
C SER A 108 -1.88 0.57 -23.10
N HIS A 109 -1.44 -0.65 -23.42
CA HIS A 109 -0.49 -1.42 -22.62
C HIS A 109 0.62 -0.50 -22.10
N GLY A 110 0.71 -0.32 -20.78
CA GLY A 110 1.84 0.38 -20.14
C GLY A 110 1.52 1.66 -19.35
N GLN A 111 0.25 2.10 -19.23
CA GLN A 111 -0.07 3.27 -18.42
C GLN A 111 -0.24 2.92 -16.92
N MET A 112 0.56 3.54 -16.06
CA MET A 112 0.40 3.43 -14.61
C MET A 112 -0.89 4.10 -14.13
N THR A 113 -1.67 3.37 -13.32
CA THR A 113 -2.83 3.90 -12.58
C THR A 113 -2.40 4.88 -11.49
N ALA A 114 -3.36 5.65 -10.95
CA ALA A 114 -3.10 6.57 -9.84
C ALA A 114 -2.54 5.85 -8.61
N LEU A 115 -3.07 4.66 -8.28
CA LEU A 115 -2.58 3.80 -7.21
C LEU A 115 -1.12 3.38 -7.42
N MET A 116 -0.76 2.95 -8.64
CA MET A 116 0.63 2.63 -8.97
C MET A 116 1.55 3.85 -8.88
N ARG A 117 1.12 5.01 -9.38
CA ARG A 117 1.92 6.26 -9.30
C ARG A 117 2.16 6.67 -7.86
N LEU A 118 1.15 6.53 -6.99
CA LEU A 118 1.30 6.81 -5.57
C LEU A 118 2.33 5.86 -4.92
N ALA A 119 2.25 4.55 -5.19
CA ALA A 119 3.24 3.60 -4.68
C ALA A 119 4.66 3.90 -5.18
N VAL A 120 4.80 4.34 -6.45
CA VAL A 120 6.07 4.81 -6.99
C VAL A 120 6.58 6.02 -6.22
N GLU A 121 5.78 7.09 -6.05
CA GLU A 121 6.20 8.29 -5.31
C GLU A 121 6.62 7.94 -3.88
N CYS A 122 5.82 7.12 -3.19
CA CYS A 122 6.14 6.65 -1.84
C CYS A 122 7.46 5.88 -1.79
N ARG A 123 7.73 4.98 -2.75
CA ARG A 123 8.98 4.21 -2.81
C ARG A 123 10.18 5.08 -3.20
N GLU A 124 10.01 5.96 -4.18
CA GLU A 124 11.05 6.90 -4.63
C GLU A 124 11.53 7.76 -3.46
N ARG A 125 10.59 8.37 -2.73
CA ARG A 125 10.89 9.27 -1.62
C ARG A 125 11.31 8.55 -0.34
N GLY A 126 10.69 7.41 -0.06
CA GLY A 126 10.88 6.68 1.19
C GLY A 126 12.07 5.73 1.20
N VAL A 127 12.48 5.18 0.06
CA VAL A 127 13.50 4.12 0.00
C VAL A 127 14.64 4.46 -0.96
N GLU A 128 14.32 5.07 -2.10
CA GLU A 128 15.31 5.34 -3.15
C GLU A 128 15.98 6.72 -3.04
N SER A 129 15.58 7.52 -2.05
CA SER A 129 16.18 8.82 -1.75
C SER A 129 17.49 8.65 -0.96
N ASN A 130 18.42 9.56 -1.20
CA ASN A 130 19.63 9.66 -0.38
C ASN A 130 19.34 10.42 0.94
N ALA A 131 20.37 10.60 1.78
CA ALA A 131 20.24 11.31 3.05
C ALA A 131 19.81 12.79 2.93
N SER A 132 19.95 13.40 1.74
CA SER A 132 19.46 14.76 1.46
C SER A 132 18.05 14.79 0.86
N GLY A 133 17.36 13.64 0.80
CA GLY A 133 16.00 13.52 0.24
C GLY A 133 15.92 13.58 -1.29
N GLN A 134 17.07 13.52 -1.97
CA GLN A 134 17.14 13.56 -3.44
C GLN A 134 17.06 12.15 -4.02
N VAL A 135 16.25 12.00 -5.07
CA VAL A 135 16.11 10.76 -5.83
C VAL A 135 16.81 10.91 -7.18
N GLY A 136 17.91 10.19 -7.37
CA GLY A 136 18.60 10.13 -8.66
C GLY A 136 17.87 9.25 -9.68
N ASP A 137 18.22 9.36 -10.96
CA ASP A 137 17.52 8.65 -12.05
C ASP A 137 17.47 7.12 -11.84
N LYS A 138 18.55 6.53 -11.34
CA LYS A 138 18.59 5.11 -11.00
C LYS A 138 17.57 4.73 -9.92
N GLY A 139 17.35 5.62 -8.93
CA GLY A 139 16.36 5.41 -7.88
C GLY A 139 14.94 5.42 -8.44
N LYS A 140 14.62 6.38 -9.32
CA LYS A 140 13.33 6.44 -10.02
C LYS A 140 13.06 5.19 -10.84
N VAL A 141 14.07 4.71 -11.58
CA VAL A 141 13.97 3.46 -12.35
C VAL A 141 13.71 2.25 -11.44
N ARG A 142 14.43 2.15 -10.31
CA ARG A 142 14.22 1.05 -9.34
C ARG A 142 12.83 1.07 -8.71
N ALA A 143 12.33 2.23 -8.30
CA ALA A 143 10.98 2.34 -7.73
C ALA A 143 9.88 1.92 -8.72
N LYS A 144 9.97 2.39 -9.97
CA LYS A 144 9.04 1.99 -11.04
C LYS A 144 9.09 0.49 -11.32
N LYS A 145 10.31 -0.06 -11.40
CA LYS A 145 10.52 -1.49 -11.59
C LYS A 145 9.90 -2.30 -10.45
N TRP A 146 10.13 -1.89 -9.20
CA TRP A 146 9.56 -2.53 -8.02
C TRP A 146 8.02 -2.52 -8.04
N VAL A 147 7.39 -1.40 -8.38
CA VAL A 147 5.91 -1.33 -8.50
C VAL A 147 5.38 -2.27 -9.59
N ALA A 148 6.09 -2.38 -10.71
CA ALA A 148 5.69 -3.24 -11.82
C ALA A 148 5.84 -4.73 -11.47
N GLU A 149 7.01 -5.12 -10.95
CA GLU A 149 7.42 -6.53 -10.87
C GLU A 149 7.20 -7.16 -9.48
N ASP A 150 7.36 -6.39 -8.39
CA ASP A 150 7.47 -6.95 -7.03
C ASP A 150 6.34 -6.53 -6.09
N TRP A 151 5.82 -5.31 -6.24
CA TRP A 151 4.78 -4.79 -5.36
C TRP A 151 3.47 -5.50 -5.62
N GLU A 152 2.89 -6.19 -4.64
CA GLU A 152 1.59 -6.85 -4.80
C GLU A 152 0.61 -6.18 -3.84
N PRO A 153 -0.19 -5.19 -4.29
CA PRO A 153 -1.11 -4.49 -3.40
C PRO A 153 -2.20 -5.44 -2.91
N HIS A 154 -2.38 -5.46 -1.60
CA HIS A 154 -3.38 -6.27 -0.91
C HIS A 154 -3.77 -5.57 0.39
N MET A 155 -4.88 -6.02 0.96
CA MET A 155 -5.34 -5.62 2.28
C MET A 155 -5.45 -6.87 3.16
N SER A 156 -4.61 -6.96 4.20
CA SER A 156 -4.62 -8.11 5.10
C SER A 156 -5.89 -8.16 5.95
N LEU A 157 -6.39 -9.36 6.19
CA LEU A 157 -7.49 -9.64 7.12
C LEU A 157 -7.03 -10.43 8.35
N LEU A 158 -5.82 -11.01 8.28
CA LEU A 158 -5.17 -11.80 9.31
C LEU A 158 -3.65 -11.70 9.17
#